data_AF-A0A9E2R9N0-F1
#
_entry.id   AF-A0A9E2R9N0-F1
#
_cell.length_a   1.000
_cell.length_b   1.000
_cell.length_c   1.000
_cell.angle_alpha   90.00
_cell.angle_beta   90.00
_cell.angle_gamma   90.00
#
_symmetry.space_group_name_H-M   'P 1'
#
loop_
_entity.id
_entity.type
_entity.pdbx_description
1 polymer ?
#
loop_
_entity_poly.entity_id
_entity_poly.type
_entity_poly.pdbx_seq_one_letter_code
_entity_poly.pdbx_strand_id
1 'polypeptide(L)'
;TILLAGVGAAALLRCWRRRWMRRLVAGLLMAGTVHLGWQAWRADSAYCASPSNPYVYAQTSPDLLNLIDRIQALARVSPEGRRMTIKVMAADGDYWPLPWYLREFNRVGWWNRIPPDPFAPVMIVSAKFNAAFDDRPVRTHLMAGYFQLRPRVFLELYVAVDLWRAYVQTLPRRED
;
A
#
# COMPACT_ATOMS: atom_id res chain seq x y z
N THR A 1 11.09 1.72 -33.93
CA THR A 1 11.92 2.82 -33.39
C THR A 1 13.32 2.37 -32.97
N ILE A 2 13.51 1.19 -32.37
CA ILE A 2 14.84 0.68 -31.94
C ILE A 2 15.83 0.54 -33.11
N LEU A 3 15.40 0.05 -34.28
CA LEU A 3 16.25 -0.05 -35.47
C LEU A 3 16.72 1.31 -36.00
N LEU A 4 15.86 2.33 -35.97
CA LEU A 4 16.20 3.69 -36.40
C LEU A 4 17.20 4.35 -35.43
N ALA A 5 17.07 4.11 -34.13
CA ALA A 5 18.01 4.56 -33.11
C ALA A 5 19.40 3.91 -33.28
N GLY A 6 19.45 2.61 -33.61
CA GLY A 6 20.69 1.92 -33.93
C GLY A 6 21.38 2.46 -35.18
N VAL A 7 20.62 2.73 -36.25
CA VAL A 7 21.15 3.34 -37.49
C VAL A 7 21.64 4.77 -37.23
N GLY A 8 20.92 5.57 -36.44
CA GLY A 8 21.33 6.93 -36.04
C GLY A 8 22.63 6.94 -35.23
N ALA A 9 22.77 6.03 -34.26
CA ALA A 9 24.00 5.88 -33.47
C ALA A 9 25.19 5.46 -34.37
N ALA A 10 24.97 4.53 -35.31
CA ALA A 10 25.99 4.10 -36.26
C ALA A 10 26.41 5.21 -37.23
N ALA A 11 25.47 6.03 -37.69
CA ALA A 11 25.74 7.20 -38.54
C ALA A 11 26.58 8.25 -37.81
N LEU A 12 26.24 8.59 -36.57
CA LEU A 12 27.00 9.54 -35.73
C LEU A 12 28.44 9.07 -35.46
N LEU A 13 28.63 7.78 -35.18
CA LEU A 13 29.96 7.20 -34.94
C LEU A 13 30.82 7.12 -36.22
N ARG A 14 30.20 7.13 -37.40
CA ARG A 14 30.88 7.12 -38.71
C ARG A 14 31.21 8.52 -39.22
N CYS A 15 30.42 9.54 -38.89
CA CYS A 15 30.65 10.93 -39.33
C CYS A 15 31.88 11.57 -38.68
N TRP A 16 32.36 11.08 -37.52
CA TRP A 16 33.54 11.65 -36.85
C TRP A 16 34.81 10.83 -37.02
N ARG A 17 35.75 11.37 -37.82
CA ARG A 17 37.04 10.77 -38.19
C ARG A 17 38.05 10.72 -37.04
N ARG A 18 37.90 11.58 -36.01
CA ARG A 18 38.79 11.66 -34.85
C ARG A 18 38.40 10.64 -33.77
N ARG A 19 39.34 9.74 -33.45
CA ARG A 19 39.14 8.62 -32.50
C ARG A 19 38.67 9.07 -31.10
N TRP A 20 39.07 10.26 -30.64
CA TRP A 20 38.67 10.77 -29.33
C TRP A 20 37.21 11.26 -29.28
N MET A 21 36.71 11.93 -30.33
CA MET A 21 35.29 12.31 -30.44
C MET A 21 34.38 11.10 -30.50
N ARG A 22 34.80 10.03 -31.21
CA ARG A 22 34.06 8.76 -31.23
C ARG A 22 33.95 8.13 -29.84
N ARG A 23 35.02 8.17 -29.04
CA ARG A 23 35.01 7.70 -27.65
C ARG A 23 34.09 8.55 -26.76
N LEU A 24 34.08 9.88 -26.93
CA LEU A 24 33.19 10.77 -26.19
C LEU A 24 31.71 10.48 -26.49
N VAL A 25 31.35 10.36 -27.77
CA VAL A 25 29.96 10.03 -28.17
C VAL A 25 29.55 8.66 -27.64
N ALA A 26 30.41 7.65 -27.76
CA ALA A 26 30.13 6.32 -27.21
C ALA A 26 29.95 6.36 -25.69
N GLY A 27 30.80 7.12 -24.98
CA GLY A 27 30.68 7.34 -23.54
C GLY A 27 29.36 8.02 -23.16
N LEU A 28 28.95 9.06 -23.89
CA LEU A 28 27.69 9.76 -23.65
C LEU A 28 26.48 8.84 -23.88
N LEU A 29 26.49 8.07 -24.97
CA LEU A 29 25.42 7.11 -25.26
C LEU A 29 25.36 6.01 -24.20
N MET A 30 26.51 5.49 -23.76
CA MET A 30 26.58 4.48 -22.71
C MET A 30 26.06 5.04 -21.37
N ALA A 31 26.47 6.26 -21.00
CA ALA A 31 25.96 6.95 -19.82
C ALA A 31 24.44 7.16 -19.89
N GLY A 32 23.92 7.56 -21.06
CA GLY A 32 22.48 7.68 -21.30
C GLY A 32 21.74 6.36 -21.12
N THR A 33 22.24 5.27 -21.69
CA THR A 33 21.65 3.93 -21.54
C THR A 33 21.67 3.45 -20.09
N VAL A 34 22.78 3.66 -19.38
CA VAL A 34 22.89 3.33 -17.94
C VAL A 34 21.92 4.17 -17.13
N HIS A 35 21.81 5.46 -17.42
CA HIS A 35 20.88 6.36 -16.73
C HIS A 35 19.41 5.95 -16.94
N LEU A 36 19.02 5.63 -18.18
CA LEU A 36 17.69 5.13 -18.51
C LEU A 36 17.41 3.78 -17.86
N GLY A 37 18.39 2.87 -17.83
CA GLY A 37 18.29 1.60 -17.13
C GLY A 37 18.10 1.78 -15.62
N TRP A 38 18.82 2.72 -15.01
CA TRP A 38 18.66 3.06 -13.60
C TRP A 38 17.29 3.68 -13.30
N GLN A 39 16.79 4.56 -14.17
CA GLN A 39 15.44 5.11 -14.06
C GLN A 39 14.37 4.02 -14.18
N ALA A 40 14.53 3.09 -15.13
CA ALA A 40 13.61 1.97 -15.31
C ALA A 40 13.59 1.05 -14.08
N TRP A 41 14.75 0.69 -13.55
CA TRP A 41 14.85 -0.14 -12.34
C TRP A 41 14.20 0.54 -11.12
N ARG A 42 14.41 1.85 -10.94
CA ARG A 42 13.75 2.59 -9.85
C ARG A 42 12.23 2.67 -10.01
N ALA A 43 11.75 2.88 -11.24
CA ALA A 43 10.32 2.92 -11.53
C ALA A 43 9.64 1.58 -11.26
N ASP A 44 10.31 0.48 -11.61
CA ASP A 44 9.80 -0.89 -11.43
C ASP A 44 9.88 -1.40 -9.99
N SER A 45 10.92 -1.03 -9.23
CA SER A 45 11.09 -1.54 -7.86
C SER A 45 10.53 -0.57 -6.81
N ALA A 46 11.16 0.60 -6.65
CA ALA A 46 10.85 1.51 -5.53
C ALA A 46 9.52 2.26 -5.72
N TYR A 47 9.11 2.51 -6.96
CA TYR A 47 7.90 3.25 -7.29
C TYR A 47 6.86 2.41 -8.03
N CYS A 48 6.92 1.09 -7.87
CA CYS A 48 6.06 0.13 -8.57
C CYS A 48 4.56 0.38 -8.35
N ALA A 49 4.19 0.86 -7.16
CA ALA A 49 2.83 1.18 -6.77
C ALA A 49 2.70 2.62 -6.24
N SER A 50 3.69 3.48 -6.53
CA SER A 50 3.67 4.86 -6.06
C SER A 50 2.85 5.74 -7.02
N PRO A 51 1.97 6.62 -6.51
CA PRO A 51 1.24 7.58 -7.34
C PRO A 51 2.15 8.54 -8.14
N SER A 52 3.41 8.69 -7.72
CA SER A 52 4.40 9.54 -8.41
C SER A 52 4.99 8.89 -9.66
N ASN A 53 4.68 7.62 -9.94
CA ASN A 53 5.13 6.92 -11.14
C ASN A 53 4.14 7.16 -12.29
N PRO A 54 4.51 7.92 -13.35
CA PRO A 54 3.59 8.23 -14.45
C PRO A 54 3.24 7.01 -15.31
N TYR A 55 3.98 5.90 -15.16
CA TYR A 55 3.80 4.69 -15.96
C TYR A 55 2.94 3.62 -15.30
N VAL A 56 2.56 3.78 -14.03
CA VAL A 56 1.82 2.75 -13.28
C VAL A 56 0.42 3.24 -12.93
N TYR A 57 -0.57 2.46 -13.32
CA TYR A 57 -1.91 2.52 -12.74
C TYR A 57 -1.90 1.78 -11.39
N ALA A 58 -1.45 2.45 -10.33
CA ALA A 58 -1.42 1.87 -8.98
C ALA A 58 -2.84 1.82 -8.40
N GLN A 59 -3.55 0.71 -8.62
CA GLN A 59 -4.93 0.55 -8.15
C GLN A 59 -5.02 0.36 -6.62
N THR A 60 -3.96 -0.14 -5.97
CA THR A 60 -3.93 -0.42 -4.53
C THR A 60 -2.62 0.06 -3.92
N SER A 61 -2.67 0.82 -2.82
CA SER A 61 -1.49 1.32 -2.11
C SER A 61 -0.78 0.18 -1.36
N PRO A 62 0.57 0.18 -1.29
CA PRO A 62 1.32 -0.74 -0.42
C PRO A 62 0.89 -0.71 1.04
N ASP A 63 0.36 0.43 1.48
CA ASP A 63 -0.09 0.62 2.86
C ASP A 63 -1.29 -0.27 3.26
N LEU A 64 -2.04 -0.77 2.27
CA LEU A 64 -3.04 -1.81 2.51
C LEU A 64 -2.41 -3.06 3.14
N LEU A 65 -1.19 -3.45 2.74
CA LEU A 65 -0.54 -4.63 3.29
C LEU A 65 -0.21 -4.44 4.79
N ASN A 66 0.14 -3.22 5.21
CA ASN A 66 0.33 -2.90 6.62
C ASN A 66 -0.96 -3.08 7.43
N LEU A 67 -2.12 -2.73 6.86
CA LEU A 67 -3.43 -2.99 7.45
C LEU A 67 -3.67 -4.50 7.61
N ILE A 68 -3.40 -5.30 6.57
CA ILE A 68 -3.57 -6.75 6.61
C ILE A 68 -2.67 -7.38 7.67
N ASP A 69 -1.39 -7.00 7.72
CA ASP A 69 -0.43 -7.47 8.72
C ASP A 69 -0.88 -7.12 10.14
N ARG A 70 -1.47 -5.92 10.32
CA ARG A 70 -2.05 -5.49 11.60
C ARG A 70 -3.18 -6.41 12.03
N ILE A 71 -4.12 -6.70 11.13
CA ILE A 71 -5.27 -7.56 11.39
C ILE A 71 -4.82 -8.99 11.71
N GLN A 72 -3.84 -9.52 10.97
CA GLN A 72 -3.27 -10.84 11.25
C GLN A 72 -2.58 -10.88 12.62
N ALA A 73 -1.87 -9.83 13.01
CA ALA A 73 -1.24 -9.76 14.32
C ALA A 73 -2.29 -9.70 15.46
N LEU A 74 -3.37 -8.94 15.27
CA LEU A 74 -4.52 -8.92 16.19
C LEU A 74 -5.20 -10.29 16.29
N ALA A 75 -5.32 -11.01 15.17
CA ALA A 75 -5.88 -12.35 15.15
C ALA A 75 -5.06 -13.35 15.99
N ARG A 76 -3.72 -13.22 16.04
CA ARG A 76 -2.86 -14.11 16.83
C ARG A 76 -3.06 -13.96 18.34
N VAL A 77 -3.46 -12.78 18.81
CA VAL A 77 -3.69 -12.51 20.24
C VAL A 77 -5.17 -12.59 20.64
N SER A 78 -6.07 -12.67 19.66
CA SER A 78 -7.50 -12.80 19.90
C SER A 78 -7.85 -14.22 20.38
N PRO A 79 -8.69 -14.38 21.43
CA PRO A 79 -9.20 -15.69 21.83
C PRO A 79 -9.95 -16.43 20.70
N GLU A 80 -10.55 -15.68 19.77
CA GLU A 80 -11.28 -16.24 18.63
C GLU A 80 -10.38 -16.53 17.41
N GLY A 81 -9.11 -16.11 17.43
CA GLY A 81 -8.20 -16.31 16.32
C GLY A 81 -8.74 -15.74 15.00
N ARG A 82 -8.70 -16.55 13.94
CA ARG A 82 -9.29 -16.23 12.62
C ARG A 82 -10.83 -16.25 12.58
N ARG A 83 -11.49 -16.69 13.66
CA ARG A 83 -12.95 -16.60 13.80
C ARG A 83 -13.42 -15.26 14.37
N MET A 84 -12.48 -14.37 14.73
CA MET A 84 -12.76 -13.01 15.15
C MET A 84 -13.64 -12.29 14.13
N THR A 85 -14.66 -11.60 14.64
CA THR A 85 -15.58 -10.83 13.79
C THR A 85 -14.91 -9.56 13.29
N ILE A 86 -14.89 -9.38 11.96
CA ILE A 86 -14.37 -8.19 11.28
C ILE A 86 -15.54 -7.53 10.55
N LYS A 87 -15.80 -6.26 10.85
CA LYS A 87 -16.80 -5.48 10.12
C LYS A 87 -16.14 -4.47 9.18
N VAL A 88 -16.38 -4.60 7.88
CA VAL A 88 -15.86 -3.67 6.86
C VAL A 88 -16.97 -2.73 6.43
N MET A 89 -16.80 -1.45 6.69
CA MET A 89 -17.72 -0.38 6.33
C MET A 89 -17.02 0.51 5.30
N ALA A 90 -17.29 0.30 4.02
CA ALA A 90 -16.65 1.07 2.95
C ALA A 90 -17.70 1.86 2.17
N ALA A 91 -17.54 3.18 2.13
CA ALA A 91 -18.37 4.06 1.32
C ALA A 91 -18.28 3.65 -0.16
N ASP A 92 -19.39 3.77 -0.88
CA ASP A 92 -19.50 3.48 -2.31
C ASP A 92 -19.13 2.04 -2.72
N GLY A 93 -18.97 1.12 -1.76
CA GLY A 93 -18.49 -0.24 -2.02
C GLY A 93 -17.00 -0.33 -2.31
N ASP A 94 -16.23 0.72 -1.97
CA ASP A 94 -14.79 0.81 -2.23
C ASP A 94 -13.96 0.02 -1.20
N TYR A 95 -14.09 -1.30 -1.22
CA TYR A 95 -13.36 -2.20 -0.32
C TYR A 95 -12.44 -3.19 -1.04
N TRP A 96 -12.51 -3.32 -2.37
CA TRP A 96 -11.58 -4.18 -3.09
C TRP A 96 -10.13 -3.63 -3.00
N PRO A 97 -9.09 -4.46 -2.74
CA PRO A 97 -9.06 -5.93 -2.75
C PRO A 97 -9.17 -6.63 -1.38
N LEU A 98 -9.71 -5.99 -0.33
CA LEU A 98 -9.83 -6.58 1.01
C LEU A 98 -10.42 -8.00 1.04
N PRO A 99 -11.45 -8.37 0.24
CA PRO A 99 -11.99 -9.73 0.29
C PRO A 99 -10.97 -10.83 0.00
N TRP A 100 -9.97 -10.59 -0.85
CA TRP A 100 -8.91 -11.57 -1.13
C TRP A 100 -8.00 -11.81 0.07
N TYR A 101 -7.62 -10.74 0.75
CA TYR A 101 -6.72 -10.80 1.91
C TYR A 101 -7.44 -11.31 3.16
N LEU A 102 -8.71 -10.93 3.34
CA LEU A 102 -9.51 -11.33 4.49
C LEU A 102 -10.18 -12.71 4.33
N ARG A 103 -9.94 -13.41 3.22
CA ARG A 103 -10.50 -14.75 2.93
C ARG A 103 -10.22 -15.79 4.02
N GLU A 104 -9.10 -15.66 4.73
CA GLU A 104 -8.75 -16.60 5.80
C GLU A 104 -9.59 -16.41 7.08
N PHE A 105 -10.34 -15.32 7.18
CA PHE A 105 -11.20 -15.01 8.32
C PHE A 105 -12.62 -15.51 8.09
N ASN A 106 -13.18 -16.20 9.08
CA ASN A 106 -14.48 -16.88 8.94
C ASN A 106 -15.68 -15.95 9.15
N ARG A 107 -15.48 -14.78 9.76
CA ARG A 107 -16.56 -13.86 10.17
C ARG A 107 -16.29 -12.44 9.69
N VAL A 108 -16.35 -12.23 8.38
CA VAL A 108 -16.19 -10.90 7.76
C VAL A 108 -17.54 -10.44 7.21
N GLY A 109 -17.99 -9.26 7.65
CA GLY A 109 -19.18 -8.61 7.10
C GLY A 109 -18.81 -7.36 6.31
N TRP A 110 -19.65 -7.03 5.32
CA TRP A 110 -19.43 -5.93 4.38
C TRP A 110 -20.64 -5.01 4.35
N TRP A 111 -20.40 -3.71 4.54
CA TRP A 111 -21.44 -2.68 4.53
C TRP A 111 -20.99 -1.48 3.69
N ASN A 112 -21.95 -0.87 2.99
CA ASN A 112 -21.77 0.38 2.25
C ASN A 112 -22.09 1.64 3.08
N ARG A 113 -22.47 1.46 4.36
CA ARG A 113 -22.85 2.48 5.33
C ARG A 113 -22.52 1.97 6.73
N ILE A 114 -22.50 2.86 7.73
CA ILE A 114 -22.39 2.44 9.12
C ILE A 114 -23.71 1.72 9.51
N PRO A 115 -23.67 0.44 9.91
CA PRO A 115 -24.87 -0.26 10.35
C PRO A 115 -25.31 0.20 11.75
N PRO A 116 -26.58 -0.02 12.15
CA PRO A 116 -27.07 0.35 13.49
C PRO A 116 -26.30 -0.29 14.64
N ASP A 117 -25.81 -1.51 14.44
CA ASP A 117 -24.83 -2.17 15.29
C ASP A 117 -23.46 -2.20 14.59
N PRO A 118 -22.63 -1.16 14.74
CA PRO A 118 -21.33 -1.10 14.09
C PRO A 118 -20.25 -1.89 14.81
N PHE A 119 -20.42 -2.18 16.11
CA PHE A 119 -19.34 -2.64 16.95
C PHE A 119 -18.95 -4.09 16.65
N ALA A 120 -17.64 -4.33 16.58
CA ALA A 120 -17.01 -5.63 16.43
C ALA A 120 -15.56 -5.54 16.93
N PRO A 121 -14.93 -6.66 17.31
CA PRO A 121 -13.54 -6.67 17.78
C PRO A 121 -12.57 -5.92 16.85
N VAL A 122 -12.79 -6.01 15.54
CA VAL A 122 -12.09 -5.24 14.52
C VAL A 122 -13.11 -4.63 13.55
N MET A 123 -12.95 -3.34 13.28
CA MET A 123 -13.74 -2.61 12.28
C MET A 123 -12.79 -1.90 11.31
N ILE A 124 -13.06 -2.04 10.01
CA ILE A 124 -12.35 -1.32 8.94
C ILE A 124 -13.36 -0.33 8.37
N VAL A 125 -13.14 0.97 8.57
CA VAL A 125 -14.13 2.00 8.30
C VAL A 125 -13.58 2.98 7.29
N SER A 126 -14.34 3.33 6.26
CA SER A 126 -13.92 4.39 5.33
C SER A 126 -13.90 5.73 6.06
N ALA A 127 -12.78 6.46 5.91
CA ALA A 127 -12.63 7.80 6.49
C ALA A 127 -13.71 8.78 6.01
N LYS A 128 -14.36 8.52 4.86
CA LYS A 128 -15.50 9.32 4.37
C LYS A 128 -16.68 9.36 5.34
N PHE A 129 -16.82 8.36 6.21
CA PHE A 129 -17.91 8.34 7.18
C PHE A 129 -17.68 9.24 8.40
N ASN A 130 -16.45 9.72 8.64
CA ASN A 130 -16.09 10.49 9.83
C ASN A 130 -16.66 9.87 11.12
N ALA A 131 -16.43 8.57 11.31
CA ALA A 131 -17.17 7.78 12.29
C ALA A 131 -16.82 8.14 13.75
N ALA A 132 -15.57 8.54 14.00
CA ALA A 132 -15.07 9.00 15.30
C ALA A 132 -15.52 8.10 16.48
N PHE A 133 -15.40 6.77 16.31
CA PHE A 133 -15.88 5.81 17.32
C PHE A 133 -15.13 5.92 18.66
N ASP A 134 -13.97 6.57 18.67
CA ASP A 134 -13.09 6.82 19.80
C ASP A 134 -13.37 8.13 20.57
N ASP A 135 -14.22 9.01 20.02
CA ASP A 135 -14.63 10.29 20.66
C ASP A 135 -15.82 10.14 21.61
N ARG A 136 -16.33 8.92 21.81
CA ARG A 136 -17.45 8.66 22.72
C ARG A 136 -16.99 8.68 24.19
N PRO A 137 -17.87 9.09 25.14
CA PRO A 137 -17.56 9.14 26.56
C PRO A 137 -17.16 7.78 27.17
N VAL A 138 -17.54 6.66 26.54
CA VAL A 138 -17.04 5.32 26.88
C VAL A 138 -16.24 4.78 25.68
N ARG A 139 -14.92 4.77 25.82
CA ARG A 139 -14.00 4.25 24.79
C ARG A 139 -13.96 2.73 24.80
N THR A 140 -14.88 2.10 24.08
CA THR A 140 -14.87 0.64 23.85
C THR A 140 -13.89 0.24 22.76
N HIS A 141 -13.65 1.14 21.80
CA HIS A 141 -12.75 0.95 20.67
C HIS A 141 -11.80 2.14 20.55
N LEU A 142 -10.63 1.90 19.99
CA LEU A 142 -9.66 2.93 19.64
C LEU A 142 -9.32 2.87 18.16
N MET A 143 -8.97 4.03 17.60
CA MET A 143 -8.38 4.10 16.27
C MET A 143 -6.93 3.60 16.34
N ALA A 144 -6.71 2.40 15.84
CA ALA A 144 -5.42 1.70 15.88
C ALA A 144 -4.54 2.00 14.65
N GLY A 145 -5.07 2.68 13.63
CA GLY A 145 -4.29 3.10 12.47
C GLY A 145 -5.13 3.74 11.37
N TYR A 146 -4.44 4.47 10.50
CA TYR A 146 -4.97 5.10 9.31
C TYR A 146 -4.23 4.53 8.11
N PHE A 147 -4.96 3.96 7.16
CA PHE A 147 -4.38 3.21 6.05
C PHE A 147 -4.92 3.69 4.72
N GLN A 148 -4.04 3.85 3.74
CA GLN A 148 -4.43 4.18 2.39
C GLN A 148 -4.79 2.91 1.61
N LEU A 149 -6.00 2.83 1.06
CA LEU A 149 -6.39 1.75 0.15
C LEU A 149 -5.92 2.04 -1.27
N ARG A 150 -6.14 3.27 -1.75
CA ARG A 150 -5.74 3.77 -3.08
C ARG A 150 -5.67 5.31 -3.05
N PRO A 151 -5.22 6.00 -4.11
CA PRO A 151 -5.20 7.45 -4.12
C PRO A 151 -6.55 8.04 -3.68
N ARG A 152 -6.53 8.87 -2.62
CA ARG A 152 -7.69 9.54 -2.01
C ARG A 152 -8.76 8.65 -1.36
N VAL A 153 -8.49 7.35 -1.15
CA VAL A 153 -9.37 6.46 -0.39
C VAL A 153 -8.62 5.92 0.81
N PHE A 154 -9.12 6.27 1.99
CA PHE A 154 -8.51 5.94 3.27
C PHE A 154 -9.45 5.12 4.14
N LEU A 155 -8.85 4.23 4.92
CA LEU A 155 -9.49 3.31 5.84
C LEU A 155 -8.94 3.55 7.24
N GLU A 156 -9.83 3.69 8.20
CA GLU A 156 -9.57 3.73 9.62
C GLU A 156 -9.73 2.32 10.19
N LEU A 157 -8.72 1.87 10.93
CA LEU A 157 -8.77 0.63 11.68
C LEU A 157 -9.20 0.94 13.10
N TYR A 158 -10.35 0.43 13.51
CA TYR A 158 -10.80 0.47 14.89
C TYR A 158 -10.72 -0.91 15.53
N VAL A 159 -10.23 -0.96 16.75
CA VAL A 159 -10.00 -2.20 17.50
C VAL A 159 -10.56 -2.07 18.91
N ALA A 160 -11.20 -3.12 19.41
CA ALA A 160 -11.62 -3.18 20.80
C ALA A 160 -10.43 -2.99 21.75
N VAL A 161 -10.62 -2.19 22.82
CA VAL A 161 -9.53 -1.81 23.73
C VAL A 161 -8.83 -3.02 24.35
N ASP A 162 -9.59 -4.04 24.76
CA ASP A 162 -9.01 -5.24 25.39
C ASP A 162 -8.14 -6.04 24.41
N LEU A 163 -8.58 -6.15 23.15
CA LEU A 163 -7.82 -6.81 22.09
C LEU A 163 -6.55 -6.04 21.75
N TRP A 164 -6.63 -4.72 21.66
CA TRP A 164 -5.47 -3.87 21.44
C TRP A 164 -4.46 -3.95 22.58
N ARG A 165 -4.93 -3.98 23.83
CA ARG A 165 -4.07 -4.14 25.00
C ARG A 165 -3.31 -5.46 24.95
N ALA A 166 -3.99 -6.55 24.63
CA ALA A 166 -3.35 -7.86 24.44
C ALA A 166 -2.28 -7.82 23.34
N TYR A 167 -2.57 -7.12 22.23
CA TYR A 167 -1.59 -6.93 21.16
C TYR A 167 -0.37 -6.12 21.59
N VAL A 168 -0.55 -4.98 22.27
CA VAL A 168 0.55 -4.12 22.72
C VAL A 168 1.48 -4.87 23.68
N GLN A 169 0.96 -5.77 24.52
CA GLN A 169 1.76 -6.60 25.41
C GLN A 169 2.71 -7.57 24.67
N THR A 170 2.42 -7.91 23.42
CA THR A 170 3.30 -8.76 22.59
C THR A 170 4.43 -7.99 21.90
N LEU A 171 4.35 -6.66 21.87
CA LEU A 171 5.38 -5.85 21.27
C LEU A 171 6.60 -5.79 22.21
N PRO A 172 7.83 -5.84 21.65
CA PRO A 172 9.03 -5.66 22.46
C PRO A 172 8.93 -4.33 23.21
N ARG A 173 9.17 -4.37 24.52
CA ARG A 173 9.28 -3.13 25.31
C ARG A 173 10.44 -2.35 24.70
N ARG A 174 10.15 -1.15 24.21
CA ARG A 174 11.18 -0.25 23.69
C ARG A 174 12.17 -0.02 24.83
N GLU A 175 13.41 -0.48 24.66
CA GLU A 175 14.50 -0.09 25.54
C GLU A 175 14.83 1.35 25.14
N ASP A 176 14.61 2.27 26.09
CA ASP A 176 14.87 3.71 25.94
C ASP A 176 16.35 4.03 26.17
#